data_AF-A0A9D8LVK2-F1
#
_entry.id   AF-A0A9D8LVK2-F1
#
_cell.length_a   1.000
_cell.length_b   1.000
_cell.length_c   1.000
_cell.angle_alpha   90.00
_cell.angle_beta   90.00
_cell.angle_gamma   90.00
#
_symmetry.space_group_name_H-M   'P 1'
#
loop_
_entity.id
_entity.type
_entity.pdbx_description
1 polymer ?
#
loop_
_entity_poly.entity_id
_entity_poly.type
_entity_poly.pdbx_seq_one_letter_code
_entity_poly.pdbx_strand_id
1 'polypeptide(L)' 'MTAAFTIRLDDETLAKLDALAANTDRSRNWLAAKAIENYVELNAWQIARIKEGVAEADRGELATDQEVEAVFAKYRTKA' A
#
# COMPACT_ATOMS: atom_id res chain seq x y z
N MET A 1 20.08 -4.17 10.14
CA MET A 1 19.98 -5.40 10.96
C MET A 1 18.80 -6.21 10.47
N THR A 2 18.90 -7.53 10.42
CA THR A 2 17.79 -8.43 10.11
C THR A 2 17.31 -9.10 11.40
N ALA A 3 16.00 -9.29 11.52
CA ALA A 3 15.36 -10.02 12.62
C ALA A 3 14.61 -11.23 12.05
N ALA A 4 14.60 -12.33 12.80
CA ALA A 4 13.88 -13.54 12.43
C ALA A 4 12.57 -13.62 13.21
N PHE A 5 11.52 -14.08 12.54
CA PHE A 5 10.24 -14.43 13.15
C PHE A 5 9.63 -15.62 12.41
N THR A 6 8.68 -16.31 13.05
CA THR A 6 8.02 -17.48 12.48
C THR A 6 6.62 -17.10 11.99
N ILE A 7 6.29 -17.49 10.75
CA ILE A 7 4.95 -17.39 10.20
C ILE A 7 4.29 -18.77 10.19
N ARG A 8 2.97 -18.80 10.38
CA ARG A 8 2.16 -20.00 10.19
C ARG A 8 1.32 -19.82 8.95
N LEU A 9 1.35 -20.80 8.06
CA LEU A 9 0.54 -20.88 6.85
C LEU A 9 -0.25 -22.18 6.91
N ASP A 10 -1.45 -22.18 6.35
CA ASP A 10 -2.13 -23.43 6.04
C ASP A 10 -1.41 -24.18 4.90
N ASP A 11 -1.70 -25.49 4.79
CA ASP A 11 -1.03 -26.37 3.83
C ASP A 11 -1.25 -25.91 2.38
N GLU A 12 -2.43 -25.37 2.07
CA GLU A 12 -2.77 -24.89 0.73
C GLU A 12 -1.90 -23.69 0.34
N THR A 13 -1.76 -22.70 1.24
CA THR A 13 -0.95 -21.50 1.02
C THR A 13 0.52 -21.84 0.95
N LEU A 14 0.99 -22.76 1.80
CA LEU A 14 2.37 -23.25 1.74
C LEU A 14 2.67 -23.92 0.38
N ALA A 15 1.76 -24.77 -0.12
CA ALA A 15 1.93 -25.41 -1.42
C ALA A 15 1.97 -24.40 -2.57
N LYS A 16 1.14 -23.35 -2.53
CA LYS A 16 1.17 -22.25 -3.52
C LYS A 16 2.47 -21.46 -3.45
N LEU A 17 2.96 -21.17 -2.25
CA LEU A 17 4.24 -20.48 -2.06
C LEU A 17 5.41 -21.33 -2.58
N ASP A 18 5.36 -22.65 -2.42
CA ASP A 18 6.36 -23.58 -2.91
C ASP A 18 6.43 -23.61 -4.44
N ALA A 19 5.26 -23.68 -5.08
CA ALA A 19 5.17 -23.60 -6.53
C ALA A 19 5.69 -22.24 -7.05
N LEU A 20 5.35 -21.14 -6.38
CA LEU A 20 5.83 -19.82 -6.76
C LEU A 20 7.36 -19.70 -6.61
N ALA A 21 7.91 -20.18 -5.51
CA ALA A 21 9.35 -20.23 -5.26
C ALA A 21 10.10 -20.98 -6.36
N ALA A 22 9.60 -22.17 -6.74
CA ALA A 22 10.20 -22.98 -7.80
C ALA A 22 10.14 -22.30 -9.18
N ASN A 23 9.02 -21.69 -9.54
CA ASN A 23 8.84 -21.05 -10.85
C ASN A 23 9.58 -19.70 -10.98
N THR A 24 9.98 -19.08 -9.87
CA THR A 24 10.64 -17.77 -9.86
C THR A 24 12.13 -17.83 -9.54
N ASP A 25 12.67 -19.02 -9.26
CA ASP A 25 14.03 -19.23 -8.76
C ASP A 25 14.34 -18.37 -7.52
N ARG A 26 13.40 -18.38 -6.56
CA ARG A 26 13.49 -17.63 -5.30
C ARG A 26 13.19 -18.55 -4.11
N SER A 27 13.82 -18.26 -2.97
CA SER A 27 13.50 -18.95 -1.73
C SER A 27 12.15 -18.48 -1.16
N ARG A 28 11.48 -19.35 -0.40
CA ARG A 28 10.26 -19.02 0.36
C ARG A 28 10.47 -17.78 1.22
N ASN A 29 11.61 -17.73 1.92
CA ASN A 29 11.96 -16.62 2.80
C ASN A 29 12.12 -15.31 2.04
N TRP A 30 12.71 -15.34 0.84
CA TRP A 30 12.83 -14.15 0.01
C TRP A 30 11.45 -13.64 -0.43
N LEU A 31 10.58 -14.54 -0.91
CA LEU A 31 9.22 -14.18 -1.33
C LEU A 31 8.38 -13.65 -0.16
N ALA A 32 8.43 -14.31 0.99
CA ALA A 32 7.71 -13.88 2.19
C ALA A 32 8.21 -12.49 2.65
N ALA A 33 9.53 -12.31 2.75
CA ALA A 33 10.11 -11.02 3.13
C ALA A 33 9.70 -9.90 2.16
N LYS A 34 9.71 -10.16 0.85
CA LYS A 34 9.29 -9.19 -0.15
C LYS A 34 7.80 -8.87 -0.10
N ALA A 35 6.95 -9.87 0.11
CA ALA A 35 5.52 -9.64 0.29
C ALA A 35 5.24 -8.78 1.52
N ILE A 36 5.94 -9.03 2.63
CA ILE A 36 5.82 -8.27 3.88
C ILE A 36 6.34 -6.83 3.70
N GLU A 37 7.51 -6.65 3.07
CA GLU A 37 8.07 -5.32 2.78
C GLU A 37 7.08 -4.46 1.98
N ASN A 38 6.57 -5.00 0.87
CA ASN A 38 5.59 -4.31 0.03
C ASN A 38 4.31 -3.97 0.79
N TYR A 39 3.81 -4.91 1.60
CA TYR A 39 2.60 -4.70 2.40
C TYR A 39 2.80 -3.61 3.45
N VAL A 40 3.92 -3.64 4.18
CA VAL A 40 4.23 -2.66 5.22
C VAL A 40 4.43 -1.28 4.60
N GLU A 41 5.18 -1.16 3.51
CA GLU A 41 5.43 0.12 2.83
C GLU A 41 4.13 0.77 2.36
N LEU A 42 3.28 0.00 1.66
CA LEU A 42 2.00 0.48 1.16
C LEU A 42 1.11 1.00 2.29
N ASN A 43 0.94 0.20 3.34
CA ASN A 43 0.05 0.55 4.45
C ASN A 43 0.62 1.69 5.29
N ALA A 44 1.93 1.73 5.53
CA ALA A 44 2.58 2.80 6.28
C ALA A 44 2.40 4.15 5.56
N TRP A 45 2.61 4.18 4.24
CA TRP A 45 2.38 5.38 3.43
C TRP A 45 0.91 5.83 3.49
N GLN A 46 -0.05 4.91 3.31
CA GLN A 46 -1.48 5.23 3.37
C GLN A 46 -1.87 5.80 4.73
N ILE A 47 -1.45 5.17 5.82
CA ILE A 47 -1.73 5.62 7.18
C ILE A 47 -1.13 7.02 7.41
N ALA A 48 0.11 7.25 6.97
CA ALA A 48 0.76 8.54 7.10
C ALA A 48 -0.02 9.64 6.34
N ARG A 49 -0.39 9.38 5.08
CA ARG A 49 -1.15 10.34 4.26
C ARG A 49 -2.54 10.63 4.79
N ILE A 50 -3.24 9.62 5.32
CA ILE A 50 -4.54 9.82 5.97
C ILE A 50 -4.40 10.72 7.19
N LYS A 51 -3.43 10.43 8.07
CA LYS A 51 -3.19 11.24 9.27
C LYS A 51 -2.83 12.69 8.93
N GLU A 52 -2.02 12.88 7.90
CA GLU A 52 -1.64 14.21 7.42
C GLU A 52 -2.86 14.96 6.85
N GLY A 53 -3.67 14.32 6.00
CA GLY A 53 -4.89 14.93 5.45
C GLY A 53 -5.95 15.27 6.51
N VAL A 54 -6.09 14.45 7.55
CA VAL A 54 -6.95 14.79 8.71
C VAL A 54 -6.40 16.03 9.42
N ALA A 55 -5.09 16.11 9.65
CA ALA A 55 -4.48 17.25 10.30
C ALA A 55 -4.56 18.54 9.44
N GLU A 56 -4.45 18.45 8.12
CA GLU A 56 -4.69 19.55 7.18
C GLU A 56 -6.15 20.04 7.27
N ALA A 57 -7.10 19.11 7.32
CA ALA A 57 -8.52 19.43 7.50
C ALA A 57 -8.81 20.13 8.83
N ASP A 58 -8.24 19.64 9.92
CA ASP A 58 -8.37 20.26 11.25
C ASP A 58 -7.76 21.67 11.28
N ARG A 59 -6.74 21.95 10.47
CA ARG A 59 -6.15 23.29 10.28
C ARG A 59 -6.90 24.17 9.29
N GLY A 60 -7.94 23.65 8.61
CA GLY A 60 -8.68 24.37 7.59
C GLY A 60 -7.91 24.57 6.28
N GLU A 61 -6.94 23.70 5.98
CA GLU A 61 -6.07 23.78 4.79
C GLU A 61 -6.64 23.02 3.57
N LEU A 62 -7.88 22.53 3.66
CA LEU A 62 -8.56 21.96 2.50
C LEU A 62 -9.01 23.04 1.53
N ALA A 63 -9.09 22.67 0.25
CA ALA A 63 -9.61 23.52 -0.79
C ALA A 63 -11.06 23.96 -0.48
N THR A 64 -11.34 25.23 -0.74
CA THR A 64 -12.69 25.79 -0.70
C THR A 64 -13.55 25.25 -1.85
N ASP A 65 -14.87 25.35 -1.71
CA ASP A 65 -15.81 24.94 -2.77
C ASP A 65 -15.50 25.62 -4.12
N GLN A 66 -15.05 26.89 -4.10
CA GLN A 66 -14.71 27.65 -5.30
C GLN A 66 -13.46 27.08 -5.99
N GLU A 67 -12.44 26.69 -5.23
CA GLU A 67 -11.22 26.07 -5.77
C GLU A 67 -11.50 24.68 -6.35
N VAL A 68 -12.37 23.91 -5.67
CA VAL A 68 -12.82 22.60 -6.15
C VAL A 68 -13.57 22.74 -7.48
N GLU A 69 -14.53 23.67 -7.58
CA GLU A 69 -15.28 23.92 -8.84
C GLU A 69 -14.35 24.36 -9.98
N ALA A 70 -13.36 25.20 -9.69
CA ALA A 70 -12.38 25.64 -10.70
C ALA A 70 -11.57 24.47 -11.28
N VAL A 71 -11.20 23.49 -10.44
CA VAL A 71 -10.53 22.26 -10.91
C VAL A 71 -11.45 21.43 -11.79
N PHE A 72 -12.70 21.20 -11.38
CA PHE A 72 -13.66 20.45 -12.20
C PHE A 72 -13.94 21.13 -13.54
N ALA A 73 -14.11 22.45 -13.56
CA ALA A 73 -14.32 23.22 -14.78
C ALA A 73 -13.14 23.09 -15.76
N LYS A 74 -11.90 23.06 -15.25
CA LYS A 74 -10.68 22.93 -16.05
C LYS A 74 -10.59 21.58 -16.78
N TYR A 75 -11.00 20.49 -16.14
CA TYR A 75 -10.84 19.12 -16.66
C TYR A 75 -12.12 18.52 -17.25
N ARG A 76 -13.22 19.29 -17.30
CA ARG A 76 -14.44 18.87 -17.98
C ARG A 76 -14.15 18.71 -19.48
N THR A 77 -13.98 17.47 -19.95
CA THR A 77 -14.00 17.18 -21.39
C THR A 77 -15.37 17.59 -21.92
N LYS A 78 -15.39 18.52 -22.88
CA LYS A 78 -16.60 18.83 -23.65
C LYS A 78 -17.01 17.55 -24.37
N ALA A 79 -18.19 17.03 -24.02
CA ALA A 79 -18.89 16.04 -24.84
C ALA A 79 -19.29 16.66 -26.18
#